data_AF-A0A497C5T8-F1
#
_entry.id   AF-A0A497C5T8-F1
#
_cell.length_a   1.000
_cell.length_b   1.000
_cell.length_c   1.000
_cell.angle_alpha   90.00
_cell.angle_beta   90.00
_cell.angle_gamma   90.00
#
_symmetry.space_group_name_H-M   'P 1'
#
loop_
_entity.id
_entity.type
_entity.pdbx_description
1 polymer ?
#
loop_
_entity_poly.entity_id
_entity_poly.type
_entity_poly.pdbx_seq_one_letter_code
_entity_poly.pdbx_strand_id
1 'polypeptide(L)'
;MPKENNTGEKQELISWLLEGDVSIQYQTYRDLLGENRPDLQERIAREGWGARFLSLRKPEGHWGDRFYQPKWISTHYTLLDLKNLAISPTNELIRESISQVLADWTGKDGGILLSPA
;
A
#
# COMPACT_ATOMS: atom_id res chain seq x y z
N MET A 1 -13.14 -35.07 20.89
CA MET A 1 -11.76 -34.87 21.36
C MET A 1 -11.40 -33.42 21.15
N PRO A 2 -11.03 -32.65 22.18
CA PRO A 2 -10.64 -31.25 21.99
C PRO A 2 -9.21 -31.19 21.44
N LYS A 3 -8.96 -30.35 20.44
CA LYS A 3 -7.60 -30.03 19.97
C LYS A 3 -7.05 -28.90 20.85
N GLU A 4 -6.27 -29.25 21.87
CA GLU A 4 -5.68 -28.30 22.83
C GLU A 4 -4.38 -27.61 22.35
N ASN A 5 -4.02 -27.71 21.06
CA ASN A 5 -2.82 -27.05 20.50
C ASN A 5 -3.05 -25.62 19.95
N ASN A 6 -4.29 -25.11 19.97
CA ASN A 6 -4.66 -23.93 19.17
C ASN A 6 -3.97 -22.62 19.60
N THR A 7 -3.60 -22.48 20.88
CA THR A 7 -2.98 -21.24 21.38
C THR A 7 -1.49 -21.16 21.05
N GLY A 8 -0.77 -22.30 21.13
CA GLY A 8 0.67 -22.35 20.84
C GLY A 8 0.95 -22.15 19.35
N GLU A 9 0.21 -22.84 18.49
CA GLU A 9 0.29 -22.70 17.02
C GLU A 9 -0.06 -21.26 16.57
N LYS A 10 -1.07 -20.64 17.20
CA LYS A 10 -1.42 -19.25 16.94
C LYS A 10 -0.29 -18.29 17.30
N GLN A 11 0.39 -18.50 18.43
CA GLN A 11 1.50 -17.65 18.86
C GLN A 11 2.71 -17.77 17.92
N GLU A 12 2.99 -18.98 17.45
CA GLU A 12 4.04 -19.22 16.45
C GLU A 12 3.71 -18.53 15.12
N LEU A 13 2.46 -18.64 14.64
CA LEU A 13 2.01 -17.98 13.41
C LEU A 13 2.09 -16.44 13.51
N ILE A 14 1.69 -15.86 14.65
CA ILE A 14 1.83 -14.42 14.88
C ILE A 14 3.29 -14.01 14.86
N SER A 15 4.17 -14.77 15.53
CA SER A 15 5.61 -14.50 15.51
C SER A 15 6.16 -14.50 14.08
N TRP A 16 5.79 -15.49 13.28
CA TRP A 16 6.18 -15.57 11.87
C TRP A 16 5.69 -14.38 11.02
N LEU A 17 4.43 -13.95 11.21
CA LEU A 17 3.91 -12.75 10.53
C LEU A 17 4.69 -11.49 10.92
N LEU A 18 5.08 -11.37 12.20
CA LEU A 18 5.85 -10.24 12.72
C LEU A 18 7.32 -10.22 12.24
N GLU A 19 7.82 -11.32 11.69
CA GLU A 19 9.13 -11.36 11.00
C GLU A 19 9.06 -10.88 9.55
N GLY A 20 7.85 -10.71 9.00
CA GLY A 20 7.63 -10.33 7.60
C GLY A 20 7.90 -8.85 7.29
N ASP A 21 7.43 -8.41 6.12
CA ASP A 21 7.48 -7.01 5.69
C ASP A 21 6.82 -6.07 6.72
N VAL A 22 7.29 -4.83 6.85
CA VAL A 22 6.74 -3.85 7.81
C VAL A 22 5.24 -3.60 7.62
N SER A 23 4.72 -3.73 6.40
CA SER A 23 3.26 -3.67 6.14
C SER A 23 2.51 -4.87 6.74
N ILE A 24 3.11 -6.06 6.73
CA ILE A 24 2.55 -7.26 7.37
C ILE A 24 2.63 -7.11 8.89
N GLN A 25 3.75 -6.60 9.42
CA GLN A 25 3.88 -6.33 10.84
C GLN A 25 2.79 -5.37 11.32
N TYR A 26 2.63 -4.22 10.65
CA TYR A 26 1.59 -3.24 10.99
C TYR A 26 0.18 -3.83 10.96
N GLN A 27 -0.16 -4.56 9.89
CA GLN A 27 -1.49 -5.18 9.76
C GLN A 27 -1.71 -6.32 10.76
N THR A 28 -0.65 -7.05 11.13
CA THR A 28 -0.72 -8.07 12.19
C THR A 28 -1.07 -7.44 13.53
N TYR A 29 -0.40 -6.35 13.90
CA TYR A 29 -0.75 -5.61 15.12
C TYR A 29 -2.19 -5.07 15.05
N ARG A 30 -2.57 -4.40 13.95
CA ARG A 30 -3.88 -3.76 13.79
C ARG A 30 -5.03 -4.77 13.79
N ASP A 31 -4.92 -5.82 12.97
CA ASP A 31 -6.05 -6.70 12.63
C ASP A 31 -6.11 -7.96 13.49
N LEU A 32 -4.97 -8.46 13.97
CA LEU A 32 -4.90 -9.72 14.73
C LEU A 32 -4.63 -9.52 16.22
N LEU A 33 -3.87 -8.48 16.59
CA LEU A 33 -3.54 -8.17 17.99
C LEU A 33 -4.37 -7.03 18.57
N GLY A 34 -5.11 -6.29 17.72
CA GLY A 34 -5.97 -5.19 18.14
C GLY A 34 -5.21 -3.96 18.63
N GLU A 35 -3.95 -3.80 18.24
CA GLU A 35 -3.07 -2.70 18.65
C GLU A 35 -2.75 -1.79 17.46
N ASN A 36 -3.01 -0.49 17.60
CA ASN A 36 -2.62 0.47 16.58
C ASN A 36 -1.14 0.85 16.73
N ARG A 37 -0.35 0.66 15.67
CA ARG A 37 1.10 0.91 15.63
C ARG A 37 1.45 1.93 14.54
N PRO A 38 1.19 3.23 14.77
CA PRO A 38 1.49 4.28 13.79
C PRO A 38 2.99 4.36 13.45
N ASP A 39 3.86 3.98 14.39
CA ASP A 39 5.30 3.86 14.18
C ASP A 39 5.66 2.86 13.07
N LEU A 40 4.96 1.71 13.02
CA LEU A 40 5.13 0.75 11.92
C LEU A 40 4.54 1.31 10.62
N GLN A 41 3.39 1.96 10.68
CA GLN A 41 2.75 2.55 9.50
C GLN A 41 3.62 3.59 8.80
N GLU A 42 4.27 4.46 9.57
CA GLU A 42 5.19 5.48 9.06
C GLU A 42 6.42 4.86 8.38
N ARG A 43 6.93 3.74 8.91
CA ARG A 43 8.08 3.03 8.36
C ARG A 43 7.80 2.39 7.00
N ILE A 44 6.55 2.07 6.65
CA ILE A 44 6.18 1.48 5.35
C ILE A 44 6.68 2.32 4.17
N ALA A 45 6.74 3.64 4.31
CA ALA A 45 7.24 4.53 3.26
C ALA A 45 8.77 4.45 3.05
N ARG A 46 9.50 3.89 4.02
CA ARG A 46 10.97 3.90 4.07
C ARG A 46 11.60 2.51 4.11
N GLU A 47 10.79 1.48 4.37
CA GLU A 47 11.20 0.09 4.46
C GLU A 47 10.36 -0.83 3.57
N GLY A 48 10.90 -2.00 3.25
CA GLY A 48 10.11 -3.08 2.66
C GLY A 48 9.54 -2.78 1.27
N TRP A 49 8.36 -3.32 1.00
CA TRP A 49 7.68 -3.17 -0.29
C TRP A 49 7.20 -1.75 -0.56
N GLY A 50 6.74 -1.02 0.47
CA GLY A 50 6.26 0.36 0.31
C GLY A 50 7.38 1.28 -0.17
N ALA A 51 8.57 1.19 0.43
CA ALA A 51 9.75 1.90 -0.04
C ALA A 51 10.16 1.53 -1.46
N ARG A 52 10.07 0.24 -1.82
CA ARG A 52 10.37 -0.20 -3.20
C ARG A 52 9.42 0.44 -4.21
N PHE A 53 8.11 0.44 -3.95
CA PHE A 53 7.16 1.12 -4.82
C PHE A 53 7.44 2.63 -4.92
N LEU A 54 7.66 3.31 -3.79
CA LEU A 54 7.98 4.75 -3.80
C LEU A 54 9.28 5.06 -4.53
N SER A 55 10.29 4.18 -4.47
CA SER A 55 11.56 4.35 -5.18
C SER A 55 11.41 4.26 -6.71
N LEU A 56 10.35 3.61 -7.19
CA LEU A 56 10.02 3.49 -8.62
C LEU A 56 9.11 4.63 -9.12
N ARG A 57 8.70 5.55 -8.24
CA ARG A 57 7.96 6.74 -8.65
C ARG A 57 8.86 7.60 -9.53
N LYS A 58 8.40 7.92 -10.74
CA LYS A 58 9.17 8.76 -11.65
C LYS A 58 9.18 10.22 -11.17
N PRO A 59 10.16 11.04 -11.59
CA PRO A 59 10.22 12.46 -11.24
C PRO A 59 8.96 13.24 -11.60
N GLU A 60 8.23 12.82 -12.64
CA GLU A 60 6.97 13.43 -13.07
C GLU A 60 5.79 13.13 -12.11
N GLY A 61 5.99 12.25 -11.13
CA GLY A 61 5.02 11.99 -10.08
C GLY A 61 4.10 10.79 -10.34
N HIS A 62 4.43 9.93 -11.28
CA HIS A 62 3.62 8.76 -11.65
C HIS A 62 4.42 7.46 -11.72
N TRP A 63 3.72 6.34 -11.84
CA TRP A 63 4.27 5.02 -12.14
C TRP A 63 3.84 4.56 -13.53
N GLY A 64 4.63 3.68 -14.13
CA GLY A 64 4.43 3.26 -15.51
C GLY A 64 4.52 4.45 -16.46
N ASP A 65 3.74 4.43 -17.53
CA ASP A 65 3.72 5.52 -18.50
C ASP A 65 2.68 6.57 -18.14
N ARG A 66 1.51 6.16 -17.63
CA ARG A 66 0.36 7.03 -17.31
C ARG A 66 -0.51 6.43 -16.20
N PHE A 67 -1.68 7.03 -15.95
CA PHE A 67 -2.61 6.59 -14.91
C PHE A 67 -2.92 5.08 -14.97
N TYR A 68 -3.29 4.55 -16.15
CA TYR A 68 -3.69 3.14 -16.32
C TYR A 68 -2.84 2.38 -17.35
N GLN A 69 -1.65 2.90 -17.71
CA GLN A 69 -0.78 2.31 -18.73
C GLN A 69 0.69 2.26 -18.30
N PRO A 70 1.41 1.17 -18.61
CA PRO A 70 0.88 -0.15 -18.98
C PRO A 70 0.22 -0.79 -17.75
N LYS A 71 -0.82 -1.61 -17.97
CA LYS A 71 -1.76 -2.07 -16.92
C LYS A 71 -1.10 -2.31 -15.54
N TRP A 72 -0.30 -3.35 -15.39
CA TRP A 72 0.12 -3.86 -14.07
C TRP A 72 1.13 -2.99 -13.30
N ILE A 73 1.88 -2.12 -13.98
CA ILE A 73 2.87 -1.23 -13.33
C ILE A 73 2.47 0.24 -13.42
N SER A 74 1.23 0.51 -13.79
CA SER A 74 0.68 1.87 -13.90
C SER A 74 0.42 2.49 -12.54
N THR A 75 0.23 3.80 -12.55
CA THR A 75 -0.09 4.60 -11.35
C THR A 75 -1.28 4.04 -10.59
N HIS A 76 -2.34 3.62 -11.27
CA HIS A 76 -3.52 3.06 -10.62
C HIS A 76 -3.19 1.82 -9.77
N TYR A 77 -2.52 0.83 -10.37
CA TYR A 77 -2.23 -0.41 -9.66
C TYR A 77 -1.18 -0.21 -8.58
N THR A 78 -0.16 0.64 -8.80
CA THR A 78 0.80 0.96 -7.75
C THR A 78 0.16 1.69 -6.57
N LEU A 79 -0.76 2.64 -6.81
CA LEU A 79 -1.51 3.30 -5.73
C LEU A 79 -2.41 2.31 -4.98
N LEU A 80 -3.02 1.36 -5.69
CA LEU A 80 -3.82 0.29 -5.09
C LEU A 80 -2.97 -0.62 -4.20
N ASP A 81 -1.79 -1.02 -4.66
CA ASP A 81 -0.86 -1.84 -3.88
C ASP A 81 -0.35 -1.08 -2.66
N LEU A 82 0.07 0.18 -2.80
CA LEU A 82 0.46 1.05 -1.68
C LEU A 82 -0.66 1.17 -0.63
N LYS A 83 -1.91 1.28 -1.06
CA LYS A 83 -3.08 1.26 -0.16
C LYS A 83 -3.23 -0.09 0.54
N ASN A 84 -3.04 -1.21 -0.17
CA ASN A 84 -3.12 -2.56 0.41
C ASN A 84 -2.00 -2.85 1.40
N LEU A 85 -0.83 -2.24 1.21
CA LEU A 85 0.26 -2.23 2.20
C LEU A 85 -0.08 -1.38 3.43
N ALA A 86 -1.18 -0.62 3.40
CA ALA A 86 -1.63 0.28 4.45
C ALA A 86 -0.64 1.42 4.76
N ILE A 87 0.10 1.88 3.74
CA ILE A 87 0.98 3.04 3.86
C ILE A 87 0.22 4.27 4.37
N SER A 88 0.91 5.16 5.07
CA SER A 88 0.29 6.35 5.64
C SER A 88 -0.47 7.17 4.58
N PRO A 89 -1.75 7.53 4.82
CA PRO A 89 -2.53 8.36 3.91
C PRO A 89 -2.04 9.81 3.90
N THR A 90 -1.13 10.22 4.80
CA THR A 90 -0.54 11.57 4.82
C THR A 90 0.76 11.65 4.03
N ASN A 91 1.20 10.57 3.37
CA ASN A 91 2.40 10.60 2.53
C ASN A 91 2.25 11.61 1.38
N GLU A 92 3.12 12.62 1.38
CA GLU A 92 3.04 13.77 0.46
C GLU A 92 3.25 13.37 -1.00
N LEU A 93 4.19 12.45 -1.30
CA LEU A 93 4.45 11.99 -2.67
C LEU A 93 3.24 11.27 -3.27
N ILE A 94 2.56 10.45 -2.46
CA ILE A 94 1.34 9.75 -2.88
C ILE A 94 0.20 10.74 -3.10
N ARG A 95 0.05 11.73 -2.20
CA ARG A 95 -0.98 12.77 -2.34
C ARG A 95 -0.77 13.64 -3.57
N GLU A 96 0.47 13.97 -3.88
CA GLU A 96 0.83 14.67 -5.11
C GLU A 96 0.41 13.86 -6.33
N SER A 97 0.76 12.57 -6.40
CA SER A 97 0.36 11.68 -7.50
C SER A 97 -1.16 11.58 -7.66
N ILE A 98 -1.90 11.45 -6.55
CA ILE A 98 -3.38 11.41 -6.58
C ILE A 98 -3.94 12.75 -7.08
N SER A 99 -3.38 13.87 -6.64
CA SER A 99 -3.83 15.20 -7.05
C SER A 99 -3.64 15.41 -8.55
N GLN A 100 -2.50 14.97 -9.11
CA GLN A 100 -2.24 15.00 -10.55
C GLN A 100 -3.25 14.13 -11.32
N VAL A 101 -3.55 12.92 -10.83
CA VAL A 101 -4.57 12.05 -11.45
C VAL A 101 -5.92 12.75 -11.50
N LEU A 102 -6.35 13.36 -10.40
CA LEU A 102 -7.63 14.07 -10.34
C LEU A 102 -7.66 15.32 -11.22
N ALA A 103 -6.53 16.01 -11.38
CA ALA A 103 -6.44 17.19 -12.24
C ALA A 103 -6.45 16.84 -13.74
N ASP A 104 -5.67 15.83 -14.13
CA ASP A 104 -5.34 15.61 -15.55
C ASP A 104 -6.16 14.48 -16.20
N TRP A 105 -6.70 13.57 -15.39
CA TRP A 105 -7.34 12.34 -15.87
C TRP A 105 -8.84 12.25 -15.57
N THR A 106 -9.45 13.30 -15.02
CA THR A 106 -10.91 13.32 -14.76
C THR A 106 -11.68 13.66 -16.04
N GLY A 107 -12.56 12.75 -16.46
CA GLY A 107 -13.46 12.91 -17.59
C GLY A 107 -14.66 13.82 -17.28
N LYS A 108 -15.41 14.19 -18.33
CA LYS A 108 -16.61 15.05 -18.21
C LYS A 108 -17.72 14.43 -17.36
N ASP A 109 -17.72 13.12 -17.20
CA ASP A 109 -18.64 12.34 -16.37
C ASP A 109 -18.16 12.17 -14.92
N GLY A 110 -16.99 12.71 -14.57
CA GLY A 110 -16.35 12.55 -13.27
C GLY A 110 -15.61 11.22 -13.09
N GLY A 111 -15.57 10.36 -14.11
CA GLY A 111 -14.76 9.14 -14.11
C GLY A 111 -13.28 9.44 -14.35
N ILE A 112 -12.40 8.50 -14.02
CA ILE A 112 -10.97 8.60 -14.38
C ILE A 112 -10.73 7.91 -15.72
N LEU A 113 -10.16 8.64 -16.67
CA LEU A 113 -9.88 8.18 -18.01
C LEU A 113 -8.75 7.13 -18.00
N LEU A 114 -8.94 6.02 -18.72
CA LEU A 114 -7.94 4.96 -18.85
C LEU A 114 -6.89 5.26 -19.93
N SER A 115 -7.18 6.21 -20.81
CA SER A 115 -6.36 6.69 -21.90
C SER A 115 -6.64 8.18 -22.13
N PRO A 116 -5.72 8.92 -22.78
CA PRO A 116 -6.00 10.31 -23.17
C PRO A 116 -7.31 10.41 -23.95
N ALA A 117 -8.04 11.50 -23.72
CA ALA A 117 -9.24 11.85 -24.47
C ALA A 117 -8.91 12.20 -25.93
#